data_AF-A0A388KR99-F1
#
_entry.id   AF-A0A388KR99-F1
#
_cell.length_a   1.000
_cell.length_b   1.000
_cell.length_c   1.000
_cell.angle_alpha   90.00
_cell.angle_beta   90.00
_cell.angle_gamma   90.00
#
_symmetry.space_group_name_H-M   'P 1'
#
loop_
_entity.id
_entity.type
_entity.pdbx_description
1 polymer ?
#
loop_
_entity_poly.entity_id
_entity_poly.type
_entity_poly.pdbx_seq_one_letter_code
_entity_poly.pdbx_strand_id
1 'polypeptide(L)'
;MDCETIVAGLLHDTVEDTMLVTFEGIEDQFGTVVRRIVEGETKVSKMGKMHTQNSCDVKADDLRQMFLAMTEEVRVIIVKLADRLHNMRTLSHMPSRKQV
;
A
#
# COMPACT_ATOMS: atom_id res chain seq x y z
N MET A 1 3.11 -17.77 -1.09
CA MET A 1 3.28 -16.41 -1.65
C MET A 1 4.15 -16.56 -2.87
N ASP A 2 3.75 -15.98 -4.00
CA ASP A 2 4.53 -16.02 -5.23
C ASP A 2 5.75 -15.11 -5.11
N CYS A 3 6.82 -15.40 -5.85
CA CYS A 3 8.03 -14.56 -5.86
C CYS A 3 7.71 -13.09 -6.14
N GLU A 4 6.77 -12.83 -7.06
CA GLU A 4 6.30 -11.49 -7.43
C GLU A 4 5.70 -10.73 -6.24
N THR A 5 4.97 -11.43 -5.36
CA THR A 5 4.35 -10.81 -4.17
C THR A 5 5.40 -10.44 -3.13
N ILE A 6 6.44 -11.27 -2.98
CA ILE A 6 7.54 -11.00 -2.06
C ILE A 6 8.37 -9.82 -2.56
N VAL A 7 8.70 -9.80 -3.86
CA VAL A 7 9.43 -8.69 -4.49
C VAL A 7 8.63 -7.39 -4.37
N ALA A 8 7.32 -7.42 -4.67
CA ALA A 8 6.46 -6.24 -4.48
C ALA A 8 6.42 -5.78 -3.02
N GLY A 9 6.40 -6.70 -2.05
CA GLY A 9 6.48 -6.36 -0.64
C GLY A 9 7.80 -5.70 -0.22
N LEU A 10 8.92 -6.01 -0.88
CA LEU A 10 10.19 -5.30 -0.65
C LEU A 10 10.22 -3.92 -1.32
N LEU A 11 9.49 -3.74 -2.41
CA LEU A 11 9.47 -2.52 -3.22
C LEU A 11 8.30 -1.57 -2.89
N HIS A 12 7.34 -1.96 -2.06
CA HIS A 12 6.06 -1.26 -1.88
C HIS A 12 6.20 0.25 -1.62
N ASP A 13 7.06 0.65 -0.68
CA ASP A 13 7.26 2.06 -0.32
C ASP A 13 8.37 2.75 -1.13
N THR A 14 9.09 2.03 -2.00
CA THR A 14 10.24 2.62 -2.73
C THR A 14 9.81 3.73 -3.70
N VAL A 15 8.61 3.67 -4.27
CA VAL A 15 8.11 4.69 -5.21
C VAL A 15 7.58 5.94 -4.48
N GLU A 16 7.10 5.81 -3.23
CA GLU A 16 6.68 6.97 -2.43
C GLU A 16 7.86 7.63 -1.69
N ASP A 17 8.79 6.83 -1.18
CA ASP A 17 9.85 7.31 -0.29
C ASP A 17 11.16 7.65 -1.01
N THR A 18 11.32 7.23 -2.28
CA THR A 18 12.52 7.54 -3.06
C THR A 18 12.19 8.24 -4.38
N MET A 19 12.93 9.31 -4.67
CA MET A 19 12.79 10.08 -5.92
C MET A 19 13.45 9.39 -7.13
N LEU A 20 14.20 8.31 -6.91
CA LEU A 20 15.01 7.64 -7.93
C LEU A 20 14.27 6.47 -8.59
N VAL A 21 13.25 5.90 -7.95
CA VAL A 21 12.54 4.71 -8.41
C VAL A 21 11.26 5.12 -9.11
N THR A 22 11.11 4.72 -10.38
CA THR A 22 9.90 4.95 -11.19
C THR A 22 9.17 3.64 -11.46
N PHE A 23 7.87 3.71 -11.74
CA PHE A 23 7.08 2.52 -12.13
C PHE A 23 7.63 1.83 -13.39
N GLU A 24 8.13 2.61 -14.35
CA GLU A 24 8.79 2.07 -15.56
C GLU A 24 10.09 1.33 -15.21
N GLY A 25 10.90 1.84 -14.27
CA GLY A 25 12.10 1.15 -13.83
C GLY A 25 11.82 -0.16 -13.10
N ILE A 26 10.73 -0.23 -12.34
CA ILE A 26 10.27 -1.47 -11.70
C ILE A 26 9.79 -2.48 -12.74
N GLU A 27 9.09 -2.02 -13.77
CA GLU A 27 8.61 -2.88 -14.87
C GLU A 27 9.76 -3.48 -15.68
N ASP A 28 10.79 -2.68 -15.99
CA ASP A 28 11.96 -3.14 -16.76
C ASP A 28 12.80 -4.16 -15.98
N GLN A 29 12.93 -4.00 -14.66
CA GLN A 29 13.76 -4.89 -13.82
C GLN A 29 13.02 -6.12 -13.28
N PHE A 30 11.73 -5.98 -12.96
CA PHE A 30 10.97 -7.01 -12.22
C PHE A 30 9.69 -7.45 -12.94
N GLY A 31 9.35 -6.81 -14.05
CA GLY A 31 8.20 -7.16 -14.88
C GLY A 31 6.90 -6.41 -14.54
N THR A 32 5.94 -6.55 -15.44
CA THR A 32 4.62 -5.91 -15.39
C THR A 32 3.81 -6.29 -14.16
N VAL A 33 3.94 -7.53 -13.69
CA VAL A 33 3.16 -8.05 -12.56
C VAL A 33 3.58 -7.34 -11.26
N VAL A 34 4.88 -7.23 -11.00
CA VAL A 34 5.40 -6.54 -9.80
C VAL A 34 5.03 -5.07 -9.83
N ARG A 35 5.21 -4.41 -10.98
CA ARG A 35 4.76 -3.01 -11.17
C ARG A 35 3.28 -2.85 -10.82
N ARG A 36 2.39 -3.71 -11.33
CA ARG A 36 0.95 -3.61 -11.09
C ARG A 36 0.60 -3.77 -9.60
N ILE A 37 1.30 -4.64 -8.87
CA ILE A 37 1.09 -4.81 -7.43
C ILE A 37 1.53 -3.55 -6.67
N VAL A 38 2.73 -3.03 -6.95
CA VAL A 38 3.25 -1.81 -6.30
C VAL A 38 2.37 -0.60 -6.61
N GLU A 39 1.97 -0.42 -7.87
CA GLU A 39 1.08 0.67 -8.29
C GLU A 39 -0.30 0.60 -7.61
N GLY A 40 -0.86 -0.62 -7.47
CA GLY A 40 -2.11 -0.85 -6.76
C GLY A 40 -2.01 -0.48 -5.28
N GLU A 41 -0.91 -0.87 -4.63
CA GLU A 41 -0.66 -0.57 -3.21
C GLU A 41 -0.52 0.93 -2.97
N THR A 42 0.28 1.62 -3.78
CA THR A 42 0.50 3.08 -3.68
C THR A 42 -0.82 3.85 -3.81
N LYS A 43 -1.69 3.47 -4.77
CA LYS A 43 -3.00 4.10 -4.95
C LYS A 43 -3.90 3.94 -3.72
N VAL A 44 -3.91 2.74 -3.14
CA VAL A 44 -4.65 2.44 -1.91
C VAL A 44 -4.13 3.27 -0.73
N SER A 45 -2.82 3.40 -0.60
CA SER A 45 -2.17 4.20 0.46
C SER A 45 -2.55 5.69 0.35
N LYS A 46 -2.57 6.25 -0.87
CA LYS A 46 -2.97 7.65 -1.13
C LYS A 46 -4.44 7.92 -0.81
N MET A 47 -5.35 7.02 -1.19
CA MET A 47 -6.77 7.15 -0.84
C MET A 47 -6.97 7.13 0.68
N GLY A 48 -6.26 6.26 1.40
CA GLY A 48 -6.29 6.22 2.86
C GLY A 48 -5.80 7.51 3.52
N LYS A 49 -4.72 8.12 3.02
CA LYS A 49 -4.14 9.37 3.55
C LYS A 49 -5.04 10.60 3.32
N MET A 50 -5.78 10.67 2.20
CA MET A 50 -6.73 11.76 1.94
C MET A 50 -7.93 11.76 2.90
N HIS A 51 -8.27 10.62 3.50
CA HIS A 51 -9.44 10.48 4.37
C HIS A 51 -9.14 10.80 5.84
N THR A 52 -7.88 10.73 6.30
CA THR A 52 -7.53 11.09 7.70
C THR A 52 -7.66 12.60 7.96
N GLN A 53 -7.69 13.46 6.93
CA GLN A 53 -7.88 14.90 7.10
C GLN A 53 -9.34 15.32 7.34
N ASN A 54 -10.32 14.48 6.97
CA ASN A 54 -11.74 14.77 7.16
C ASN A 54 -12.36 13.74 8.11
N SER A 55 -12.23 14.00 9.41
CA SER A 55 -13.15 13.64 10.50
C SER A 55 -14.19 12.53 10.28
N CYS A 56 -13.99 11.44 11.04
CA CYS A 56 -14.99 10.53 11.65
C CYS A 56 -15.99 9.70 10.83
N ASP A 57 -16.21 9.93 9.53
CA ASP A 57 -17.19 9.12 8.79
C ASP A 57 -16.58 8.51 7.52
N VAL A 58 -15.93 7.35 7.67
CA VAL A 58 -15.61 6.50 6.51
C VAL A 58 -16.93 5.97 5.96
N LYS A 59 -17.39 6.49 4.82
CA LYS A 59 -18.67 6.08 4.23
C LYS A 59 -18.53 4.68 3.63
N ALA A 60 -19.64 3.93 3.61
CA ALA A 60 -19.68 2.59 3.01
C ALA A 60 -19.23 2.59 1.53
N ASP A 61 -19.49 3.69 0.81
CA ASP A 61 -19.04 3.88 -0.58
C ASP A 61 -17.53 4.07 -0.69
N ASP A 62 -16.87 4.67 0.31
CA ASP A 62 -15.42 4.87 0.32
C ASP A 62 -14.69 3.55 0.57
N LEU A 63 -15.20 2.73 1.52
CA LEU A 63 -14.74 1.36 1.68
C LEU A 63 -14.95 0.57 0.40
N ARG A 64 -16.11 0.72 -0.25
CA ARG A 64 -16.42 0.05 -1.51
C ARG A 64 -15.49 0.49 -2.64
N GLN A 65 -15.12 1.76 -2.74
CA GLN A 65 -14.16 2.28 -3.72
C GLN A 65 -12.74 1.77 -3.46
N MET A 66 -12.34 1.76 -2.18
CA MET A 66 -11.07 1.19 -1.73
C MET A 66 -11.00 -0.30 -2.04
N PHE A 67 -12.08 -1.06 -1.79
CA PHE A 67 -12.19 -2.46 -2.17
C PHE A 67 -12.20 -2.64 -3.69
N LEU A 68 -12.94 -1.83 -4.46
CA LEU A 68 -12.95 -1.91 -5.93
C LEU A 68 -11.54 -1.70 -6.52
N ALA A 69 -10.81 -0.69 -6.03
CA ALA A 69 -9.42 -0.45 -6.44
C ALA A 69 -8.47 -1.59 -6.06
N MET A 70 -8.81 -2.38 -5.03
CA MET A 70 -8.06 -3.58 -4.63
C MET A 70 -8.56 -4.88 -5.29
N THR A 71 -9.78 -4.90 -5.84
CA THR A 71 -10.44 -6.15 -6.30
C THR A 71 -9.79 -6.78 -7.52
N GLU A 72 -8.98 -6.04 -8.28
CA GLU A 72 -8.30 -6.61 -9.44
C GLU A 72 -7.15 -7.55 -9.06
N GLU A 73 -6.54 -7.43 -7.87
CA GLU A 73 -5.50 -8.35 -7.42
C GLU A 73 -5.41 -8.48 -5.89
N VAL A 74 -5.85 -9.63 -5.37
CA VAL A 74 -5.79 -10.02 -3.95
C VAL A 74 -4.36 -9.89 -3.36
N ARG A 75 -3.33 -9.99 -4.21
CA ARG A 75 -1.91 -9.84 -3.83
C ARG A 75 -1.60 -8.44 -3.27
N VAL A 76 -2.26 -7.39 -3.78
CA VAL A 76 -2.13 -6.01 -3.25
C VAL A 76 -2.64 -5.92 -1.81
N ILE A 77 -3.77 -6.57 -1.52
CA ILE A 77 -4.36 -6.61 -0.16
C ILE A 77 -3.40 -7.31 0.80
N ILE A 78 -2.82 -8.43 0.38
CA ILE A 78 -1.88 -9.20 1.19
C ILE A 78 -0.67 -8.35 1.56
N VAL A 79 -0.07 -7.64 0.59
CA VAL A 79 1.07 -6.76 0.84
C VAL A 79 0.68 -5.63 1.81
N LYS A 80 -0.49 -5.01 1.63
CA LYS A 80 -0.96 -3.93 2.50
C LYS A 80 -1.28 -4.38 3.93
N LEU A 81 -1.86 -5.58 4.08
CA LEU A 81 -2.09 -6.17 5.39
C LEU A 81 -0.77 -6.53 6.08
N ALA A 82 0.22 -7.01 5.34
CA ALA A 82 1.54 -7.31 5.87
C ALA A 82 2.27 -6.04 6.36
N ASP A 83 2.22 -4.96 5.56
CA ASP A 83 2.71 -3.62 5.94
C ASP A 83 2.00 -3.12 7.22
N ARG A 84 0.67 -3.09 7.23
CA ARG A 84 -0.09 -2.68 8.43
C ARG A 84 0.20 -3.54 9.65
N LEU A 85 0.32 -4.85 9.49
CA LEU A 85 0.66 -5.76 10.58
C LEU A 85 2.05 -5.43 11.15
N HIS A 86 3.03 -5.14 10.30
CA HIS A 86 4.34 -4.70 10.72
C HIS A 86 4.27 -3.37 11.48
N ASN A 87 3.53 -2.38 10.95
CA ASN A 87 3.35 -1.07 11.57
C ASN A 87 2.65 -1.15 12.95
N MET A 88 1.65 -2.03 13.09
CA MET A 88 0.99 -2.29 14.38
C MET A 88 1.94 -2.98 15.37
N ARG A 89 2.88 -3.81 14.89
CA ARG A 89 3.91 -4.44 15.73
C ARG A 89 4.99 -3.45 16.18
N THR A 90 5.27 -2.41 15.39
CA THR A 90 6.29 -1.39 15.70
C THR A 90 5.72 -0.10 16.28
N LEU A 91 4.40 -0.03 16.46
CA LEU A 91 3.64 1.13 16.96
C LEU A 91 4.20 1.69 18.29
N SER A 92 4.77 0.84 19.15
CA SER A 92 5.36 1.22 20.44
C SER A 92 6.47 2.28 20.35
N HIS A 93 7.12 2.44 19.19
CA HIS A 93 8.18 3.42 18.96
C HIS A 93 7.67 4.77 18.40
N MET A 94 6.36 4.89 18.12
CA MET A 94 5.74 6.12 17.63
C MET A 94 5.29 7.02 18.80
N PRO A 95 5.18 8.34 18.61
CA PRO A 95 4.64 9.25 19.63
C PRO A 95 3.22 8.84 20.04
N SER A 96 2.83 9.03 21.31
CA SER A 96 1.54 8.58 21.84
C SER A 96 0.32 9.04 21.02
N ARG A 97 0.40 10.22 20.39
CA ARG A 97 -0.65 10.73 19.48
C ARG A 97 -0.87 9.88 18.22
N LYS A 98 0.11 9.09 17.80
CA LYS A 98 0.02 8.16 16.64
C LYS A 98 -0.20 6.70 17.05
N GLN A 99 -0.24 6.40 18.36
CA GLN A 99 -0.45 5.05 18.90
C GLN A 99 -1.93 4.75 19.20
N VAL A 100 -2.80 5.75 19.08
CA VAL A 100 -4.21 5.73 19.46
C VAL A 100 -5.07 6.15 18.27
#